data_AF-A0A815SJ05-F1
#
_entry.id   AF-A0A815SJ05-F1
#
_cell.length_a   1.000
_cell.length_b   1.000
_cell.length_c   1.000
_cell.angle_alpha   90.00
_cell.angle_beta   90.00
_cell.angle_gamma   90.00
#
_symmetry.space_group_name_H-M   'P 1'
#
loop_
_entity.id
_entity.type
_entity.pdbx_description
1 polymer ?
#
loop_
_entity_poly.entity_id
_entity_poly.type
_entity_poly.pdbx_seq_one_letter_code
_entity_poly.pdbx_strand_id
1 'polypeptide(L)'
;MPKGNDELPMAITQSIMDSPELRKQLISLLLPPSTAVTATTMTNSRMDSEEQKEKENDNKLDDLLMARANEIGNLLASTVGKILSERVDKLENRLEAGENELEDARRYSRSFNIHVYGIPDSPNETPAQTQVKLEELFVTHLDLKLKHGIEFSHRLPSSIKDKPRPIIARFYSRLER
;
A
#
# COMPACT_ATOMS: atom_id res chain seq x y z
N MET A 1 -51.22 66.03 40.38
CA MET A 1 -51.48 65.98 38.92
C MET A 1 -50.17 66.24 38.18
N PRO A 2 -49.91 65.54 37.06
CA PRO A 2 -48.80 64.58 37.00
C PRO A 2 -47.57 65.07 36.21
N LYS A 3 -46.40 64.53 36.57
CA LYS A 3 -45.20 64.46 35.73
C LYS A 3 -45.27 63.14 34.96
N GLY A 4 -45.39 63.20 33.64
CA GLY A 4 -45.26 62.04 32.75
C GLY A 4 -43.86 62.03 32.14
N ASN A 5 -43.06 61.03 32.50
CA ASN A 5 -41.86 60.66 31.76
C ASN A 5 -42.30 59.78 30.58
N ASP A 6 -42.17 60.31 29.36
CA ASP A 6 -42.29 59.51 28.13
C ASP A 6 -40.90 58.94 27.78
N GLU A 7 -40.52 57.84 28.43
CA GLU A 7 -39.46 56.97 27.91
C GLU A 7 -40.06 56.08 26.81
N LEU A 8 -39.76 56.40 25.55
CA LEU A 8 -39.98 55.49 24.43
C LEU A 8 -39.17 54.20 24.66
N PRO A 9 -39.76 53.00 24.48
CA PRO A 9 -39.08 51.75 24.79
C PRO A 9 -37.97 51.45 23.77
N MET A 10 -36.70 51.47 24.23
CA MET A 10 -35.49 51.14 23.46
C MET A 10 -35.55 49.76 22.73
N ALA A 11 -36.46 48.88 23.12
CA ALA A 11 -36.64 47.57 22.47
C ALA A 11 -37.17 47.68 21.02
N ILE A 12 -37.91 48.74 20.68
CA ILE A 12 -38.49 48.92 19.33
C ILE A 12 -37.42 49.44 18.36
N THR A 13 -36.48 50.27 18.82
CA THR A 13 -35.43 50.86 17.99
C THR A 13 -34.38 49.84 17.53
N GLN A 14 -34.09 48.81 18.33
CA GLN A 14 -33.13 47.78 17.95
C GLN A 14 -33.71 46.84 16.87
N SER A 15 -34.98 46.44 17.00
CA SER A 15 -35.69 45.58 16.04
C SER A 15 -35.88 46.24 14.67
N ILE A 16 -36.09 47.55 14.63
CA ILE A 16 -36.15 48.34 13.38
C ILE A 16 -34.76 48.44 12.71
N MET A 17 -33.67 48.41 13.49
CA MET A 17 -32.31 48.48 12.98
C MET A 17 -31.79 47.17 12.37
N ASP A 18 -32.39 46.02 12.68
CA ASP A 18 -31.94 44.71 12.17
C ASP A 18 -32.70 44.25 10.92
N SER A 19 -33.82 44.90 10.58
CA SER A 19 -34.57 44.63 9.35
C SER A 19 -34.24 45.66 8.27
N PRO A 20 -33.63 45.26 7.14
CA PRO A 20 -33.26 46.19 6.05
C PRO A 20 -34.49 46.90 5.46
N GLU A 21 -35.65 46.25 5.51
CA GLU A 21 -36.90 46.74 4.90
C GLU A 21 -37.57 47.80 5.79
N LEU A 22 -37.50 47.63 7.11
CA LEU A 22 -37.99 48.63 8.06
C LEU A 22 -37.10 49.87 8.11
N ARG A 23 -35.77 49.71 7.95
CA ARG A 23 -34.85 50.86 7.80
C ARG A 23 -35.17 51.70 6.56
N LYS A 24 -35.44 51.07 5.41
CA LYS A 24 -35.80 51.76 4.16
C LYS A 24 -37.04 52.64 4.35
N GLN A 25 -38.07 52.10 5.02
CA GLN A 25 -39.29 52.84 5.31
C GLN A 25 -39.04 54.03 6.24
N LEU A 26 -38.25 53.84 7.30
CA LEU A 26 -37.92 54.89 8.27
C LEU A 26 -37.13 56.06 7.63
N ILE A 27 -36.15 55.75 6.77
CA ILE A 27 -35.34 56.76 6.05
C ILE A 27 -36.22 57.59 5.10
N SER A 28 -37.23 56.96 4.48
CA SER A 28 -38.18 57.66 3.59
C SER A 28 -39.11 58.65 4.32
N LEU A 29 -39.33 58.45 5.63
CA LEU A 29 -40.21 59.27 6.46
C LEU A 29 -39.51 60.47 7.11
N LEU A 30 -38.18 60.43 7.25
CA LEU A 30 -37.39 61.43 8.00
C LEU A 30 -36.65 62.45 7.12
N LEU A 31 -36.59 62.26 5.80
CA LEU A 31 -35.81 63.09 4.87
C LEU A 31 -36.65 63.55 3.67
N PRO A 32 -36.46 64.78 3.14
CA PRO A 32 -37.13 65.21 1.92
C PRO A 32 -36.79 64.27 0.74
N PRO A 33 -37.70 64.11 -0.24
CA PRO A 33 -37.63 63.03 -1.24
C PRO A 33 -36.34 63.01 -2.07
N SER A 34 -35.71 64.17 -2.28
CA SER A 34 -34.42 64.29 -2.99
C SER A 34 -33.23 63.70 -2.20
N THR A 35 -33.20 63.91 -0.89
CA THR A 35 -32.12 63.40 -0.02
C THR A 35 -32.33 61.94 0.39
N ALA A 36 -33.59 61.50 0.51
CA ALA A 36 -33.93 60.11 0.78
C ALA A 36 -33.48 59.18 -0.35
N VAL A 37 -33.74 59.53 -1.62
CA VAL A 37 -33.30 58.75 -2.79
C VAL A 37 -31.78 58.66 -2.85
N THR A 38 -31.08 59.77 -2.65
CA THR A 38 -29.60 59.80 -2.68
C THR A 38 -28.98 58.95 -1.57
N ALA A 39 -29.55 58.98 -0.36
CA ALA A 39 -29.11 58.14 0.75
C ALA A 39 -29.35 56.65 0.47
N THR A 40 -30.51 56.28 -0.09
CA THR A 40 -30.84 54.90 -0.45
C THR A 40 -29.93 54.37 -1.57
N THR A 41 -29.61 55.19 -2.58
CA THR A 41 -28.66 54.82 -3.64
C THR A 41 -27.25 54.61 -3.09
N MET A 42 -26.77 55.49 -2.20
CA MET A 42 -25.46 55.33 -1.57
C MET A 42 -25.39 54.08 -0.69
N THR A 43 -26.44 53.76 0.07
CA THR A 43 -26.47 52.53 0.87
C THR A 43 -26.46 51.26 0.01
N ASN A 44 -27.21 51.22 -1.09
CA ASN A 44 -27.22 50.07 -1.99
C ASN A 44 -25.86 49.87 -2.68
N SER A 45 -25.24 50.94 -3.19
CA SER A 45 -23.91 50.85 -3.81
C SER A 45 -22.81 50.43 -2.82
N ARG A 46 -22.97 50.75 -1.53
CA ARG A 46 -22.06 50.29 -0.47
C ARG A 46 -22.24 48.79 -0.19
N MET A 47 -23.49 48.34 -0.08
CA MET A 47 -23.81 46.91 0.07
C MET A 47 -23.28 46.08 -1.11
N ASP A 48 -23.50 46.52 -2.35
CA ASP A 48 -23.01 45.81 -3.54
C ASP A 48 -21.46 45.72 -3.55
N SER A 49 -20.79 46.76 -3.06
CA SER A 49 -19.32 46.79 -2.95
C SER A 49 -18.77 45.90 -1.84
N GLU A 50 -19.51 45.72 -0.74
CA GLU A 50 -19.16 44.81 0.35
C GLU A 50 -19.40 43.37 -0.07
N GLU A 51 -20.50 43.07 -0.75
CA GLU A 51 -20.81 41.73 -1.28
C GLU A 51 -19.80 41.29 -2.35
N GLN A 52 -19.32 42.21 -3.19
CA GLN A 52 -18.23 41.92 -4.14
C GLN A 52 -16.90 41.62 -3.43
N LYS A 53 -16.55 42.36 -2.38
CA LYS A 53 -15.34 42.11 -1.60
C LYS A 53 -15.40 40.78 -0.85
N GLU A 54 -16.57 40.40 -0.36
CA GLU A 54 -16.79 39.13 0.31
C GLU A 54 -16.58 37.96 -0.66
N LYS A 55 -17.20 38.02 -1.85
CA LYS A 55 -16.97 37.02 -2.92
C LYS A 55 -15.51 36.95 -3.36
N GLU A 56 -14.82 38.09 -3.44
CA GLU A 56 -13.40 38.12 -3.83
C GLU A 56 -12.49 37.53 -2.74
N ASN A 57 -12.83 37.72 -1.46
CA ASN A 57 -12.14 37.08 -0.35
C ASN A 57 -12.40 35.58 -0.30
N ASP A 58 -13.63 35.13 -0.55
CA ASP A 58 -13.98 33.72 -0.60
C ASP A 58 -13.21 33.00 -1.72
N ASN A 59 -13.14 33.59 -2.91
CA ASN A 59 -12.34 33.05 -4.01
C ASN A 59 -10.84 32.95 -3.66
N LYS A 60 -10.28 33.99 -3.01
CA LYS A 60 -8.88 33.96 -2.54
C LYS A 60 -8.66 32.90 -1.47
N LEU A 61 -9.64 32.67 -0.60
CA LEU A 61 -9.58 31.62 0.41
C LEU A 61 -9.58 30.23 -0.24
N ASP A 62 -10.44 30.00 -1.23
CA ASP A 62 -10.51 28.75 -1.98
C ASP A 62 -9.21 28.45 -2.74
N ASP A 63 -8.63 29.46 -3.40
CA ASP A 63 -7.34 29.33 -4.09
C ASP A 63 -6.21 28.95 -3.12
N LEU A 64 -6.21 29.55 -1.92
CA LEU A 64 -5.21 29.30 -0.88
C LEU A 64 -5.37 27.91 -0.27
N LEU A 65 -6.62 27.47 -0.07
CA LEU A 65 -6.94 26.10 0.37
C LEU A 65 -6.52 25.06 -0.67
N MET A 66 -6.76 25.31 -1.96
CA MET A 66 -6.33 24.43 -3.04
C MET A 66 -4.81 24.35 -3.16
N ALA A 67 -4.11 25.49 -3.10
CA ALA A 67 -2.66 25.52 -3.10
C ALA A 67 -2.09 24.70 -1.94
N ARG A 68 -2.68 24.84 -0.73
CA ARG A 68 -2.22 24.11 0.45
C ARG A 68 -2.55 22.61 0.39
N ALA A 69 -3.72 22.25 -0.14
CA ALA A 69 -4.10 20.86 -0.36
C ALA A 69 -3.14 20.16 -1.32
N ASN A 70 -2.74 20.82 -2.41
CA ASN A 70 -1.75 20.30 -3.36
C ASN A 70 -0.37 20.12 -2.72
N GLU A 71 0.07 21.09 -1.91
CA GLU A 71 1.36 21.01 -1.22
C GLU A 71 1.41 19.85 -0.22
N ILE A 72 0.33 19.67 0.56
CA ILE A 72 0.17 18.53 1.48
C ILE A 72 0.13 17.21 0.69
N GLY A 73 -0.63 17.15 -0.41
CA GLY A 73 -0.73 15.98 -1.27
C GLY A 73 0.63 15.55 -1.81
N ASN A 74 1.44 16.51 -2.28
CA ASN A 74 2.78 16.26 -2.78
C ASN A 74 3.75 15.79 -1.69
N LEU A 75 3.70 16.41 -0.50
CA LEU A 75 4.49 15.98 0.66
C LEU A 75 4.12 14.55 1.09
N LEU A 76 2.83 14.24 1.14
CA LEU A 76 2.33 12.92 1.49
C LEU A 76 2.75 11.87 0.45
N ALA A 77 2.58 12.16 -0.84
CA ALA A 77 2.98 11.28 -1.92
C ALA A 77 4.49 11.00 -1.90
N SER A 78 5.32 12.03 -1.66
CA SER A 78 6.77 11.90 -1.56
C SER A 78 7.21 11.08 -0.35
N THR A 79 6.64 11.35 0.83
CA THR A 79 6.99 10.63 2.06
C THR A 79 6.52 9.18 2.03
N VAL A 80 5.25 8.95 1.67
CA VAL A 80 4.69 7.60 1.53
C VAL A 80 5.43 6.83 0.43
N GLY A 81 5.73 7.48 -0.71
CA GLY A 81 6.50 6.87 -1.79
C GLY A 81 7.88 6.41 -1.33
N LYS A 82 8.62 7.24 -0.59
CA LYS A 82 9.93 6.87 -0.02
C LYS A 82 9.83 5.71 0.97
N ILE A 83 8.89 5.78 1.91
CA ILE A 83 8.71 4.72 2.93
C ILE A 83 8.34 3.38 2.27
N LEU A 84 7.46 3.41 1.27
CA LEU A 84 7.08 2.22 0.52
C LEU A 84 8.26 1.66 -0.26
N SER A 85 9.02 2.51 -0.97
CA SER A 85 10.23 2.09 -1.71
C SER A 85 11.23 1.41 -0.78
N GLU A 86 11.60 2.04 0.34
CA GLU A 86 12.54 1.46 1.29
C GLU A 86 12.06 0.13 1.87
N ARG A 87 10.74 -0.04 2.03
CA ARG A 87 10.16 -1.27 2.55
C ARG A 87 10.16 -2.38 1.50
N VAL A 88 9.89 -2.03 0.23
CA VAL A 88 10.02 -2.97 -0.90
C VAL A 88 11.45 -3.44 -1.01
N ASP A 89 12.42 -2.52 -1.03
CA ASP A 89 13.85 -2.86 -1.12
C ASP A 89 14.27 -3.79 0.04
N LYS A 90 13.84 -3.52 1.27
CA LYS A 90 14.12 -4.38 2.43
C LYS A 90 13.50 -5.76 2.30
N LEU A 91 12.30 -5.87 1.72
CA LEU A 91 11.63 -7.16 1.53
C LEU A 91 12.31 -7.96 0.41
N GLU A 92 12.69 -7.32 -0.68
CA GLU A 92 13.42 -7.94 -1.79
C GLU A 92 14.77 -8.48 -1.32
N ASN A 93 15.55 -7.68 -0.58
CA ASN A 93 16.83 -8.12 -0.01
C ASN A 93 16.68 -9.32 0.94
N ARG A 94 15.62 -9.36 1.75
CA ARG A 94 15.35 -10.49 2.66
C ARG A 94 14.92 -11.74 1.91
N LEU A 95 14.17 -11.56 0.83
CA LEU A 95 13.72 -12.65 -0.03
C LEU A 95 14.93 -13.27 -0.73
N GLU A 96 15.78 -12.45 -1.34
CA GLU A 96 17.02 -12.90 -1.99
C GLU A 96 17.96 -13.61 -1.00
N ALA A 97 18.17 -13.04 0.20
CA ALA A 97 18.97 -13.69 1.23
C ALA A 97 18.40 -15.06 1.63
N GLY A 98 17.08 -15.15 1.82
CA GLY A 98 16.41 -16.41 2.16
C GLY A 98 16.50 -17.45 1.03
N GLU A 99 16.39 -17.03 -0.22
CA GLU A 99 16.55 -17.91 -1.38
C GLU A 99 17.97 -18.47 -1.48
N ASN A 100 18.99 -17.63 -1.23
CA ASN A 100 20.38 -18.05 -1.22
C ASN A 100 20.67 -19.06 -0.11
N GLU A 101 20.23 -18.79 1.12
CA GLU A 101 20.36 -19.73 2.24
C GLU A 101 19.69 -21.08 1.94
N LEU A 102 18.51 -21.04 1.31
CA LEU A 102 17.76 -22.23 0.96
C LEU A 102 18.48 -23.04 -0.13
N GLU A 103 19.05 -22.37 -1.14
CA GLU A 103 19.81 -23.06 -2.19
C GLU A 103 21.12 -23.64 -1.65
N ASP A 104 21.81 -22.94 -0.76
CA ASP A 104 23.00 -23.46 -0.08
C ASP A 104 22.66 -24.68 0.78
N ALA A 105 21.57 -24.64 1.53
CA ALA A 105 21.08 -25.78 2.30
C ALA A 105 20.70 -26.97 1.39
N ARG A 106 20.05 -26.70 0.25
CA ARG A 106 19.73 -27.74 -0.75
C ARG A 106 20.99 -28.35 -1.34
N ARG A 107 21.98 -27.53 -1.71
CA ARG A 107 23.26 -27.99 -2.24
C ARG A 107 24.01 -28.82 -1.23
N TYR A 108 24.02 -28.41 0.04
CA TYR A 108 24.62 -29.19 1.12
C TYR A 108 23.90 -30.52 1.31
N SER A 109 22.56 -30.52 1.35
CA SER A 109 21.75 -31.73 1.47
C SER A 109 21.97 -32.71 0.31
N ARG A 110 22.05 -32.20 -0.93
CA ARG A 110 22.32 -32.98 -2.13
C ARG A 110 23.78 -33.41 -2.27
N SER A 111 24.70 -32.89 -1.45
CA SER A 111 26.14 -33.16 -1.61
C SER A 111 26.51 -34.64 -1.42
N PHE A 112 25.65 -35.40 -0.75
CA PHE A 112 25.79 -36.84 -0.51
C PHE A 112 25.02 -37.69 -1.53
N ASN A 113 24.33 -37.05 -2.47
CA ASN A 113 23.49 -37.74 -3.42
C ASN A 113 24.22 -37.92 -4.77
N ILE A 114 24.01 -39.06 -5.40
CA ILE A 114 24.37 -39.31 -6.80
C ILE A 114 23.13 -39.72 -7.59
N HIS A 115 23.17 -39.48 -8.90
CA HIS A 115 22.17 -39.98 -9.84
C HIS A 115 22.79 -41.07 -10.70
N VAL A 116 22.16 -42.23 -10.72
CA VAL A 116 22.58 -43.37 -11.53
C VAL A 116 21.53 -43.62 -12.61
N TYR A 117 22.00 -43.63 -13.86
CA TYR A 117 21.17 -43.79 -15.05
C TYR A 117 21.45 -45.14 -15.71
N GLY A 118 20.46 -45.66 -16.45
CA GLY A 118 20.64 -46.85 -17.28
C GLY A 118 20.44 -48.20 -16.56
N ILE A 119 20.18 -48.21 -15.24
CA ILE A 119 19.84 -49.45 -14.53
C ILE A 119 18.41 -49.87 -14.91
N PRO A 120 18.17 -51.09 -15.44
CA PRO A 120 16.84 -51.57 -15.82
C PRO A 120 15.84 -51.48 -14.66
N ASP A 121 14.63 -51.00 -14.98
CA ASP A 121 13.52 -50.86 -14.04
C ASP A 121 12.75 -52.18 -13.94
N SER A 122 12.21 -52.47 -12.76
CA SER A 122 11.35 -53.62 -12.53
C SER A 122 9.97 -53.15 -12.07
N PRO A 123 8.87 -53.77 -12.56
CA PRO A 123 7.54 -53.44 -12.07
C PRO A 123 7.48 -53.71 -10.56
N ASN A 124 7.00 -52.72 -9.79
CA ASN A 124 6.92 -52.76 -8.33
C ASN A 124 8.28 -52.88 -7.61
N GLU A 125 9.37 -52.37 -8.21
CA GLU A 125 10.69 -52.28 -7.55
C GLU A 125 10.61 -51.53 -6.22
N THR A 126 10.99 -52.19 -5.13
CA THR A 126 11.03 -51.57 -3.80
C THR A 126 12.34 -50.81 -3.58
N PRO A 127 12.41 -49.88 -2.61
CA PRO A 127 13.65 -49.20 -2.26
C PRO A 127 14.79 -50.17 -1.90
N ALA A 128 14.49 -51.26 -1.19
CA ALA A 128 15.47 -52.28 -0.84
C ALA A 128 16.03 -53.01 -2.08
N GLN A 129 15.16 -53.35 -3.04
CA GLN A 129 15.61 -53.94 -4.31
C GLN A 129 16.44 -52.96 -5.15
N THR A 130 16.09 -51.68 -5.12
CA THR A 130 16.85 -50.61 -5.77
C THR A 130 18.27 -50.52 -5.18
N GLN A 131 18.38 -50.61 -3.85
CA GLN A 131 19.64 -50.57 -3.14
C GLN A 131 20.54 -51.76 -3.49
N VAL A 132 20.00 -52.99 -3.51
CA VAL A 132 20.75 -54.19 -3.91
C VAL A 132 21.32 -54.05 -5.32
N LYS A 133 20.52 -53.57 -6.29
CA LYS A 133 20.99 -53.32 -7.66
C LYS A 133 22.16 -52.33 -7.72
N LEU A 134 22.13 -51.30 -6.87
CA LEU A 134 23.22 -50.33 -6.79
C LEU A 134 24.47 -50.93 -6.16
N GLU A 135 24.34 -51.64 -5.04
CA GLU A 135 25.46 -52.29 -4.36
C GLU A 135 26.14 -53.32 -5.28
N GLU A 136 25.36 -54.14 -5.98
CA GLU A 136 25.86 -55.06 -7.00
C GLU A 136 26.61 -54.33 -8.12
N LEU A 137 26.10 -53.18 -8.57
CA LEU A 137 26.78 -52.37 -9.59
C LEU A 137 28.11 -51.81 -9.08
N PHE A 138 28.16 -51.28 -7.86
CA PHE A 138 29.40 -50.75 -7.27
C PHE A 138 30.46 -51.85 -7.09
N VAL A 139 30.07 -53.01 -6.58
CA VAL A 139 31.00 -54.12 -6.34
C VAL A 139 31.46 -54.75 -7.66
N THR A 140 30.53 -55.02 -8.59
CA THR A 140 30.82 -55.84 -9.77
C THR A 140 31.46 -55.05 -10.90
N HIS A 141 31.03 -53.80 -11.11
CA HIS A 141 31.46 -53.00 -12.25
C HIS A 141 32.48 -51.92 -11.90
N LEU A 142 32.54 -51.49 -10.65
CA LEU A 142 33.44 -50.42 -10.20
C LEU A 142 34.52 -50.92 -9.23
N ASP A 143 34.45 -52.18 -8.78
CA ASP A 143 35.33 -52.75 -7.74
C ASP A 143 35.36 -51.90 -6.45
N LEU A 144 34.23 -51.27 -6.13
CA LEU A 144 34.07 -50.40 -4.98
C LEU A 144 33.25 -51.11 -3.91
N LYS A 145 33.89 -51.39 -2.76
CA LYS A 145 33.20 -51.86 -1.55
C LYS A 145 32.87 -50.66 -0.66
N LEU A 146 31.59 -50.33 -0.60
CA LEU A 146 31.07 -49.29 0.30
C LEU A 146 31.25 -49.76 1.75
N LYS A 147 31.92 -48.98 2.58
CA LYS A 147 32.27 -49.37 3.96
C LYS A 147 31.08 -49.18 4.92
N HIS A 148 30.26 -48.16 4.69
CA HIS A 148 29.08 -47.83 5.49
C HIS A 148 27.78 -48.00 4.69
N GLY A 149 27.88 -48.29 3.39
CA GLY A 149 26.76 -48.56 2.50
C GLY A 149 26.01 -47.32 2.03
N ILE A 150 24.82 -47.53 1.48
CA ILE A 150 23.92 -46.48 1.00
C ILE A 150 22.89 -46.21 2.10
N GLU A 151 22.70 -44.94 2.47
CA GLU A 151 21.71 -44.51 3.47
C GLU A 151 20.28 -44.71 2.96
N PHE A 152 20.03 -44.28 1.73
CA PHE A 152 18.76 -44.49 1.06
C PHE A 152 18.92 -44.46 -0.46
N SER A 153 18.15 -45.28 -1.15
CA SER A 153 18.03 -45.20 -2.61
C SER A 153 16.59 -45.44 -3.07
N HIS A 154 16.21 -44.73 -4.13
CA HIS A 154 14.92 -44.93 -4.78
C HIS A 154 14.94 -44.44 -6.22
N ARG A 155 13.99 -44.92 -7.00
CA ARG A 155 13.74 -44.44 -8.37
C ARG A 155 13.11 -43.05 -8.34
N LEU A 156 13.65 -42.16 -9.14
CA LEU A 156 13.05 -40.87 -9.42
C LEU A 156 11.94 -41.03 -10.47
N PRO A 157 10.87 -40.22 -10.41
CA PRO A 157 9.89 -40.16 -11.48
C PRO A 157 10.56 -39.72 -12.79
N SER A 158 10.23 -40.39 -13.89
CA SER A 158 10.68 -40.03 -15.24
C SER A 158 9.48 -39.83 -16.14
N SER A 159 9.48 -38.74 -16.91
CA SER A 159 8.46 -38.49 -17.94
C SER A 159 8.77 -39.19 -19.27
N ILE A 160 9.96 -39.78 -19.41
CA ILE A 160 10.41 -40.38 -20.66
C ILE A 160 9.94 -41.83 -20.71
N LYS A 161 9.03 -42.13 -21.65
CA LYS A 161 8.60 -43.49 -21.97
C LYS A 161 9.78 -44.30 -22.52
N ASP A 162 9.80 -45.59 -22.19
CA ASP A 162 10.78 -46.58 -22.68
C ASP A 162 12.24 -46.34 -22.29
N LYS A 163 12.51 -45.48 -21.28
CA LYS A 163 13.82 -45.38 -20.63
C LYS A 163 13.74 -45.77 -19.15
N PRO A 164 14.74 -46.47 -18.61
CA PRO A 164 14.77 -46.77 -17.20
C PRO A 164 14.78 -45.50 -16.35
N ARG A 165 13.96 -45.47 -15.30
CA ARG A 165 13.92 -44.36 -14.35
C ARG A 165 15.28 -44.20 -13.66
N PRO A 166 15.81 -42.97 -13.48
CA PRO A 166 17.05 -42.78 -12.75
C PRO A 166 16.89 -43.16 -11.29
N ILE A 167 17.98 -43.61 -10.67
CA ILE A 167 18.03 -43.86 -9.23
C ILE A 167 18.78 -42.70 -8.58
N ILE A 168 18.22 -42.16 -7.49
CA ILE A 168 18.97 -41.32 -6.57
C ILE A 168 19.44 -42.17 -5.39
N ALA A 169 20.73 -42.09 -5.09
CA ALA A 169 21.33 -42.77 -3.94
C ALA A 169 22.01 -41.75 -3.05
N ARG A 170 21.79 -41.84 -1.73
CA ARG A 170 22.43 -41.01 -0.73
C ARG A 170 23.40 -41.85 0.09
N PHE A 171 24.63 -41.37 0.26
CA PHE A 171 25.66 -42.04 1.05
C PHE A 171 25.76 -41.45 2.46
N TYR A 172 26.19 -42.27 3.41
CA TYR A 172 26.48 -41.82 4.79
C TYR A 172 27.69 -40.89 4.88
N SER A 173 28.62 -40.99 3.93
CA SER A 173 29.89 -40.24 3.93
C SER A 173 30.23 -39.67 2.57
N ARG A 174 30.89 -38.50 2.56
CA ARG A 174 31.43 -37.89 1.32
C ARG A 174 32.56 -38.71 0.69
N LEU A 175 33.27 -39.51 1.49
CA LEU A 175 34.38 -40.35 1.00
C LEU A 175 33.91 -41.55 0.19
N GLU A 176 32.62 -41.89 0.30
CA GLU A 176 31.99 -43.02 -0.41
C GLU A 176 31.22 -42.59 -1.66
N ARG A 177 31.17 -41.28 -1.92
CA ARG A 177 30.60 -40.68 -3.13
C ARG A 177 31.66 -40.57 -4.23
#